data_AF-A0AAV6FVQ2-F1
#
_entry.id   AF-A0AAV6FVQ2-F1
#
_cell.length_a   1.000
_cell.length_b   1.000
_cell.length_c   1.000
_cell.angle_alpha   90.00
_cell.angle_beta   90.00
_cell.angle_gamma   90.00
#
_symmetry.space_group_name_H-M   'P 1'
#
loop_
_entity.id
_entity.type
_entity.pdbx_description
1 polymer ?
#
loop_
_entity_poly.entity_id
_entity_poly.type
_entity_poly.pdbx_seq_one_letter_code
_entity_poly.pdbx_strand_id
1 'polypeptide(L)'
;MAHCTCMAGLGEVCSHAAALMYTLLAAVEHREGQACTSEPCSWVEPSQSNIKYDELANIFVKKKAEKQVQPITPSSDELQHFLELLYVSETQEAIPKKNAILSVIEGHSPRYMPKTAKLDMPPLLTCLYSSTRLQLDLPTLLEEGAKIFEELHLTLEQCMLVEEKTREQRKSRWWFDHRAGRVTASAFYEAASTKNFPSLIKRICYPRSSHFSTEATRWGLQNEDTARESYWKAMQDLHIDFHITASGGQP
;
A
#
# COMPACT_ATOMS: atom_id res chain seq x y z
N MET A 1 -18.93 1.97 8.72
CA MET A 1 -17.95 1.52 7.72
C MET A 1 -18.01 0.01 7.61
N ALA A 2 -18.40 -0.51 6.44
CA ALA A 2 -18.37 -1.94 6.17
C ALA A 2 -16.90 -2.35 5.98
N HIS A 3 -16.34 -3.09 6.94
CA HIS A 3 -14.97 -3.58 6.86
C HIS A 3 -15.01 -5.02 6.34
N CYS A 4 -14.18 -5.32 5.35
CA CYS A 4 -14.01 -6.67 4.86
C CYS A 4 -12.74 -7.27 5.47
N THR A 5 -12.80 -8.51 5.94
CA THR A 5 -11.65 -9.21 6.52
C THR A 5 -10.81 -9.96 5.47
N CYS A 6 -11.05 -9.74 4.18
CA CYS A 6 -10.23 -10.32 3.13
C CYS A 6 -8.84 -9.68 3.08
N MET A 7 -7.90 -10.32 2.37
CA MET A 7 -6.50 -9.87 2.28
C MET A 7 -6.34 -8.44 1.74
N ALA A 8 -7.28 -7.97 0.91
CA ALA A 8 -7.34 -6.59 0.40
C ALA A 8 -8.26 -5.66 1.22
N GLY A 9 -8.98 -6.20 2.21
CA GLY A 9 -10.03 -5.49 2.96
C GLY A 9 -9.50 -4.51 4.00
N LEU A 10 -8.22 -4.63 4.40
CA LEU A 10 -7.53 -3.64 5.25
C LEU A 10 -7.40 -2.26 4.58
N GLY A 11 -7.60 -2.18 3.26
CA GLY A 11 -7.61 -0.93 2.50
C GLY A 11 -9.01 -0.36 2.23
N GLU A 12 -10.08 -0.96 2.75
CA GLU A 12 -11.49 -0.55 2.55
C GLU A 12 -12.03 -0.56 1.10
N VAL A 13 -11.18 -0.78 0.08
CA VAL A 13 -11.53 -0.84 -1.35
C VAL A 13 -11.37 -2.23 -1.96
N CYS A 14 -11.77 -3.28 -1.24
CA CYS A 14 -11.77 -4.61 -1.82
C CYS A 14 -12.99 -4.83 -2.74
N SER A 15 -12.86 -5.73 -3.71
CA SER A 15 -13.96 -6.12 -4.60
C SER A 15 -15.18 -6.65 -3.85
N HIS A 16 -15.00 -7.27 -2.69
CA HIS A 16 -16.12 -7.71 -1.84
C HIS A 16 -16.91 -6.53 -1.25
N ALA A 17 -16.23 -5.47 -0.82
CA ALA A 17 -16.89 -4.26 -0.34
C ALA A 17 -17.66 -3.58 -1.48
N ALA A 18 -17.06 -3.51 -2.67
CA ALA A 18 -17.75 -3.00 -3.86
C ALA A 18 -18.98 -3.85 -4.21
N ALA A 19 -18.85 -5.18 -4.26
CA ALA A 19 -19.95 -6.10 -4.54
C ALA A 19 -21.10 -5.95 -3.53
N LEU A 20 -20.78 -5.79 -2.24
CA LEU A 20 -21.76 -5.53 -1.18
C LEU A 20 -22.50 -4.20 -1.42
N MET A 21 -21.78 -3.13 -1.77
CA MET A 21 -22.40 -1.83 -2.06
C MET A 21 -23.31 -1.91 -3.29
N TYR A 22 -22.89 -2.58 -4.36
CA TYR A 22 -23.74 -2.79 -5.54
C TYR A 22 -24.97 -3.64 -5.24
N THR A 23 -24.86 -4.67 -4.38
CA THR A 23 -26.04 -5.46 -3.98
C THR A 23 -26.99 -4.66 -3.10
N LEU A 24 -26.49 -3.82 -2.20
CA LEU A 24 -27.33 -2.90 -1.42
C LEU A 24 -28.05 -1.90 -2.32
N LEU A 25 -27.35 -1.34 -3.31
CA LEU A 25 -27.91 -0.39 -4.25
C LEU A 25 -29.02 -1.03 -5.09
N ALA A 26 -28.76 -2.23 -5.65
CA ALA A 26 -29.76 -3.00 -6.37
C ALA A 26 -30.97 -3.39 -5.49
N ALA A 27 -30.75 -3.72 -4.21
CA ALA A 27 -31.83 -4.04 -3.27
C ALA A 27 -32.70 -2.82 -2.91
N VAL A 28 -32.10 -1.62 -2.83
CA VAL A 28 -32.81 -0.35 -2.62
C VAL A 28 -33.63 0.00 -3.86
N GLU A 29 -33.07 -0.15 -5.06
CA GLU A 29 -33.80 0.05 -6.32
C GLU A 29 -34.97 -0.92 -6.45
N HIS A 30 -34.79 -2.19 -6.09
CA HIS A 30 -35.86 -3.20 -6.12
C HIS A 30 -36.99 -2.92 -5.11
N ARG A 31 -36.73 -2.08 -4.10
CA ARG A 31 -37.73 -1.58 -3.14
C ARG A 31 -38.21 -0.16 -3.47
N GLU A 32 -37.90 0.35 -4.67
CA GLU A 32 -38.24 1.72 -5.09
C GLU A 32 -37.79 2.80 -4.06
N GLY A 33 -36.72 2.54 -3.31
CA GLY A 33 -36.22 3.47 -2.29
C GLY A 33 -37.01 3.50 -0.98
N GLN A 34 -38.00 2.62 -0.76
CA GLN A 34 -38.74 2.56 0.50
C GLN A 34 -37.92 1.90 1.63
N ALA A 35 -37.86 2.57 2.78
CA ALA A 35 -37.21 2.06 3.98
C ALA A 35 -38.00 0.88 4.57
N CYS A 36 -37.33 -0.06 5.24
CA CYS A 36 -38.02 -1.17 5.92
C CYS A 36 -39.01 -0.75 7.03
N THR A 37 -39.05 0.53 7.37
CA THR A 37 -39.98 1.15 8.33
C THR A 37 -41.08 1.98 7.69
N SER A 38 -41.11 2.14 6.35
CA SER A 38 -42.14 2.92 5.67
C SER A 38 -43.43 2.13 5.40
N GLU A 39 -43.42 0.82 5.64
CA GLU A 39 -44.62 0.01 5.73
C GLU A 39 -44.91 -0.38 7.19
N PRO A 40 -46.18 -0.59 7.57
CA PRO A 40 -46.52 -1.13 8.88
C PRO A 40 -45.77 -2.44 9.10
N CYS A 41 -45.19 -2.64 10.28
CA CYS A 41 -44.57 -3.91 10.67
C CYS A 41 -45.62 -5.04 10.68
N SER A 42 -45.90 -5.63 9.51
CA SER A 42 -46.69 -6.83 9.40
C SER A 42 -45.79 -8.00 9.75
N TRP A 43 -46.09 -8.68 10.85
CA TRP A 43 -45.62 -10.04 11.05
C TRP A 43 -46.17 -10.86 9.91
N VAL A 44 -45.34 -11.15 8.91
CA VAL A 44 -45.71 -12.09 7.86
C VAL A 44 -45.97 -13.41 8.57
N GLU A 45 -47.22 -13.87 8.58
CA GLU A 45 -47.55 -15.18 9.14
C GLU A 45 -46.66 -16.22 8.43
N PRO A 46 -45.76 -16.90 9.17
CA PRO A 46 -44.92 -17.92 8.56
C PRO A 46 -45.83 -18.96 7.93
N SER A 47 -45.49 -19.43 6.72
CA SER A 47 -46.21 -20.53 6.09
C SER A 47 -46.34 -21.68 7.08
N GLN A 48 -47.57 -22.06 7.46
CA GLN A 48 -47.83 -23.17 8.36
C GLN A 48 -47.47 -24.49 7.69
N SER A 49 -46.18 -24.79 7.68
CA SER A 49 -45.67 -26.11 7.37
C SER A 49 -45.66 -26.91 8.67
N ASN A 50 -46.13 -28.17 8.61
CA ASN A 50 -46.09 -29.11 9.73
C ASN A 50 -44.63 -29.50 10.02
N ILE A 51 -43.86 -28.60 10.63
CA ILE A 51 -42.48 -28.84 11.04
C ILE A 51 -42.53 -29.52 12.41
N LYS A 52 -42.10 -30.77 12.48
CA LYS A 52 -41.86 -31.45 13.76
C LYS A 52 -40.69 -30.77 14.47
N TYR A 53 -40.92 -30.35 15.71
CA TYR A 53 -39.86 -29.87 16.61
C TYR A 53 -38.99 -31.06 17.05
N ASP A 54 -37.70 -30.82 17.24
CA ASP A 54 -36.71 -31.81 17.68
C ASP A 54 -35.72 -31.14 18.66
N GLU A 55 -35.01 -31.94 19.45
CA GLU A 55 -33.95 -31.44 20.33
C GLU A 55 -32.82 -30.79 19.51
N LEU A 56 -32.20 -29.73 20.04
CA LEU A 56 -31.17 -28.96 19.34
C LEU A 56 -30.02 -29.82 18.78
N ALA A 57 -29.66 -30.90 19.47
CA ALA A 57 -28.63 -31.84 19.03
C ALA A 57 -28.98 -32.58 17.72
N ASN A 58 -30.26 -32.67 17.39
CA ASN A 58 -30.79 -33.39 16.23
C ASN A 58 -31.23 -32.45 15.09
N ILE A 59 -31.15 -31.13 15.27
CA ILE A 59 -31.48 -30.15 14.22
C ILE A 59 -30.27 -29.96 13.30
N PHE A 60 -30.28 -30.63 12.15
CA PHE A 60 -29.24 -30.48 11.12
C PHE A 60 -29.62 -29.39 10.11
N VAL A 61 -29.04 -28.19 10.27
CA VAL A 61 -29.14 -27.13 9.25
C VAL A 61 -28.23 -27.51 8.08
N LYS A 62 -28.79 -28.15 7.05
CA LYS A 62 -28.07 -28.35 5.79
C LYS A 62 -27.78 -26.98 5.19
N LYS A 63 -26.51 -26.60 5.07
CA LYS A 63 -26.10 -25.49 4.19
C LYS A 63 -26.75 -25.75 2.83
N LYS A 64 -27.57 -24.81 2.35
CA LYS A 64 -28.00 -24.84 0.95
C LYS A 64 -26.71 -24.98 0.13
N ALA A 65 -26.64 -26.00 -0.71
CA ALA A 65 -25.53 -26.12 -1.65
C ALA A 65 -25.45 -24.79 -2.39
N GLU A 66 -24.32 -24.09 -2.25
CA GLU A 66 -24.03 -22.92 -3.06
C GLU A 66 -24.18 -23.38 -4.50
N LYS A 67 -25.19 -22.86 -5.21
CA LYS A 67 -25.24 -23.05 -6.66
C LYS A 67 -23.91 -22.53 -7.16
N GLN A 68 -23.09 -23.41 -7.74
CA GLN A 68 -21.92 -23.00 -8.50
C GLN A 68 -22.43 -22.17 -9.67
N VAL A 69 -22.61 -20.88 -9.45
CA VAL A 69 -22.75 -19.92 -10.54
C VAL A 69 -21.36 -19.89 -11.15
N GLN A 70 -21.23 -20.42 -12.37
CA GLN A 70 -19.97 -20.27 -13.09
C GLN A 70 -19.71 -18.77 -13.20
N PRO A 71 -18.53 -18.29 -12.78
CA PRO A 71 -18.21 -16.89 -12.95
C PRO A 71 -18.30 -16.59 -14.45
N ILE A 72 -19.16 -15.64 -14.81
CA ILE A 72 -19.25 -15.16 -16.18
C ILE A 72 -17.92 -14.46 -16.45
N THR A 73 -16.98 -15.16 -17.08
CA THR A 73 -15.77 -14.56 -17.60
C THR A 73 -16.12 -13.88 -18.91
N PRO A 74 -16.04 -12.53 -18.99
CA PRO A 74 -16.28 -11.83 -20.24
C PRO A 74 -15.27 -12.28 -21.29
N SER A 75 -15.72 -12.30 -22.54
CA SER A 75 -14.83 -12.56 -23.68
C SER A 75 -13.80 -11.44 -23.84
N SER A 76 -12.72 -11.72 -24.57
CA SER A 76 -11.69 -10.72 -24.88
C SER A 76 -12.28 -9.50 -25.58
N ASP A 77 -13.28 -9.71 -26.45
CA ASP A 77 -13.91 -8.64 -27.22
C ASP A 77 -14.81 -7.77 -26.34
N GLU A 78 -15.57 -8.37 -25.42
CA GLU A 78 -16.39 -7.65 -24.44
C GLU A 78 -15.51 -6.79 -23.51
N LEU A 79 -14.36 -7.32 -23.12
CA LEU A 79 -13.40 -6.61 -22.28
C LEU A 79 -12.78 -5.43 -23.05
N GLN A 80 -12.37 -5.64 -24.30
CA GLN A 80 -11.83 -4.57 -25.15
C GLN A 80 -12.86 -3.46 -25.36
N HIS A 81 -14.11 -3.83 -25.66
CA HIS A 81 -15.20 -2.88 -25.86
C HIS A 81 -15.48 -2.05 -24.59
N PHE A 82 -15.48 -2.69 -23.42
CA PHE A 82 -15.64 -2.01 -22.14
C PHE A 82 -14.52 -0.98 -21.90
N LEU A 83 -13.26 -1.33 -22.19
CA LEU A 83 -12.13 -0.41 -22.05
C LEU A 83 -12.22 0.78 -22.99
N GLU A 84 -12.71 0.57 -24.20
CA GLU A 84 -12.91 1.61 -25.19
C GLU A 84 -14.03 2.58 -24.77
N LEU A 85 -15.15 2.07 -24.24
CA LEU A 85 -16.21 2.90 -23.67
C LEU A 85 -15.74 3.75 -22.50
N LEU A 86 -14.92 3.18 -21.60
CA LEU A 86 -14.31 3.93 -20.50
C LEU A 86 -13.41 5.05 -21.05
N TYR A 87 -12.60 4.77 -22.06
CA TYR A 87 -11.69 5.76 -22.66
C TYR A 87 -12.46 6.93 -23.30
N VAL A 88 -13.53 6.63 -24.04
CA VAL A 88 -14.38 7.66 -24.65
C VAL A 88 -15.06 8.52 -23.59
N SER A 89 -15.60 7.91 -22.52
CA SER A 89 -16.26 8.64 -21.43
C SER A 89 -15.33 9.65 -20.73
N GLU A 90 -14.04 9.32 -20.59
CA GLU A 90 -13.04 10.22 -20.00
C GLU A 90 -12.78 11.47 -20.87
N THR A 91 -13.00 11.38 -22.19
CA THR A 91 -12.74 12.48 -23.14
C THR A 91 -13.93 13.43 -23.34
N GLN A 92 -15.14 13.01 -22.97
CA GLN A 92 -16.37 13.79 -23.21
C GLN A 92 -16.71 14.76 -22.06
N GLU A 93 -16.15 14.57 -20.86
CA GLU A 93 -16.39 15.47 -19.73
C GLU A 93 -15.54 16.75 -19.83
N ALA A 94 -16.13 17.92 -19.53
CA ALA A 94 -15.44 19.20 -19.48
C ALA A 94 -14.29 19.24 -18.45
N ILE A 95 -14.31 18.34 -17.47
CA ILE A 95 -13.23 18.06 -16.52
C ILE A 95 -12.98 16.56 -16.61
N PRO A 96 -11.85 16.10 -17.18
CA PRO A 96 -11.61 14.67 -17.39
C PRO A 96 -11.46 13.95 -16.04
N LYS A 97 -12.43 13.14 -15.66
CA LYS A 97 -12.29 12.18 -14.55
C LYS A 97 -11.49 10.98 -15.03
N LYS A 98 -10.26 10.84 -14.50
CA LYS A 98 -9.35 9.75 -14.90
C LYS A 98 -9.86 8.40 -14.41
N ASN A 99 -10.00 7.46 -15.34
CA ASN A 99 -10.32 6.09 -14.98
C ASN A 99 -9.05 5.38 -14.46
N ALA A 100 -9.08 4.97 -13.19
CA ALA A 100 -7.92 4.31 -12.55
C ALA A 100 -7.48 3.03 -13.28
N ILE A 101 -8.43 2.31 -13.87
CA ILE A 101 -8.15 1.07 -14.61
C ILE A 101 -7.40 1.33 -15.93
N LEU A 102 -7.73 2.41 -16.66
CA LEU A 102 -7.05 2.76 -17.92
C LEU A 102 -5.60 3.20 -17.69
N SER A 103 -5.29 3.67 -16.49
CA SER A 103 -3.93 4.08 -16.10
C SER A 103 -2.93 2.92 -16.05
N VAL A 104 -3.39 1.67 -15.94
CA VAL A 104 -2.54 0.47 -15.83
C VAL A 104 -2.67 -0.47 -17.04
N ILE A 105 -3.53 -0.14 -18.00
CA ILE A 105 -3.76 -0.96 -19.19
C ILE A 105 -2.87 -0.48 -20.33
N GLU A 106 -2.18 -1.43 -20.95
CA GLU A 106 -1.33 -1.20 -22.12
C GLU A 106 -2.15 -0.60 -23.27
N GLY A 107 -1.63 0.45 -23.91
CA GLY A 107 -2.34 1.20 -24.96
C GLY A 107 -3.28 2.32 -24.44
N HIS A 108 -3.76 2.26 -23.20
CA HIS A 108 -4.66 3.27 -22.60
C HIS A 108 -4.02 4.09 -21.47
N SER A 109 -2.75 3.80 -21.13
CA SER A 109 -1.98 4.48 -20.10
C SER A 109 -1.09 5.68 -20.52
N PRO A 110 -1.12 6.27 -21.74
CA PRO A 110 -0.13 7.28 -22.13
C PRO A 110 -0.23 8.58 -21.31
N ARG A 111 -1.36 8.82 -20.62
CA ARG A 111 -1.58 9.97 -19.73
C ARG A 111 -1.33 9.68 -18.25
N TYR A 112 -1.04 8.43 -17.89
CA TYR A 112 -0.69 8.07 -16.53
C TYR A 112 0.78 8.39 -16.29
N MET A 113 1.00 9.50 -15.59
CA MET A 113 2.32 9.84 -15.07
C MET A 113 2.29 9.59 -13.56
N PRO A 114 2.99 8.55 -13.05
CA PRO A 114 3.03 8.31 -11.62
C PRO A 114 3.59 9.54 -10.92
N LYS A 115 3.15 9.81 -9.68
CA LYS A 115 3.67 10.94 -8.89
C LYS A 115 5.20 10.91 -8.77
N THR A 116 5.77 9.71 -8.82
CA THR A 116 7.20 9.43 -8.83
C THR A 116 7.91 9.92 -10.09
N ALA A 117 7.23 10.00 -11.25
CA ALA A 117 7.75 10.53 -12.50
C ALA A 117 7.51 12.04 -12.65
N LYS A 118 6.59 12.62 -11.86
CA LYS A 118 6.41 14.08 -11.75
C LYS A 118 7.49 14.73 -10.89
N LEU A 119 8.05 13.97 -9.96
CA LEU A 119 9.10 14.41 -9.07
C LEU A 119 10.42 13.91 -9.67
N ASP A 120 11.39 14.79 -9.85
CA ASP A 120 12.75 14.38 -10.26
C ASP A 120 13.46 13.71 -9.07
N MET A 121 13.03 12.49 -8.75
CA MET A 121 13.61 11.68 -7.69
C MET A 121 14.78 10.87 -8.25
N PRO A 122 15.87 10.71 -7.49
CA PRO A 122 16.97 9.88 -7.95
C PRO A 122 16.56 8.41 -8.05
N PRO A 123 17.15 7.65 -8.99
CA PRO A 123 16.84 6.24 -9.16
C PRO A 123 17.14 5.45 -7.87
N LEU A 124 16.29 4.46 -7.59
CA LEU A 124 16.45 3.60 -6.41
C LEU A 124 17.54 2.56 -6.67
N LEU A 125 18.36 2.24 -5.65
CA LEU A 125 19.36 1.18 -5.76
C LEU A 125 18.74 -0.20 -6.01
N THR A 126 17.48 -0.40 -5.62
CA THR A 126 16.72 -1.62 -5.93
C THR A 126 16.53 -1.83 -7.44
N CYS A 127 16.60 -0.77 -8.25
CA CYS A 127 16.52 -0.85 -9.70
C CYS A 127 17.78 -1.43 -10.34
N LEU A 128 18.89 -1.56 -9.59
CA LEU A 128 20.13 -2.18 -10.08
C LEU A 128 20.04 -3.70 -10.16
N TYR A 129 19.00 -4.31 -9.59
CA TYR A 129 18.78 -5.75 -9.67
C TYR A 129 18.60 -6.21 -11.14
N SER A 130 19.35 -7.23 -11.53
CA SER A 130 19.21 -7.90 -12.82
C SER A 130 19.39 -9.40 -12.63
N SER A 131 18.50 -10.19 -13.23
CA SER A 131 18.58 -11.66 -13.20
C SER A 131 19.87 -12.17 -13.86
N THR A 132 20.41 -11.44 -14.83
CA THR A 132 21.65 -11.80 -15.52
C THR A 132 22.86 -11.74 -14.58
N ARG A 133 22.85 -10.83 -13.59
CA ARG A 133 23.93 -10.66 -12.62
C ARG A 133 24.03 -11.79 -11.60
N LEU A 134 22.99 -12.61 -11.47
CA LEU A 134 23.00 -13.77 -10.56
C LEU A 134 23.97 -14.86 -10.99
N GLN A 135 24.38 -14.86 -12.26
CA GLN A 135 25.28 -15.87 -12.84
C GLN A 135 26.74 -15.39 -12.92
N LEU A 136 27.00 -14.13 -12.57
CA LEU A 136 28.34 -13.53 -12.61
C LEU A 136 29.14 -13.89 -11.35
N ASP A 137 30.47 -13.92 -11.48
CA ASP A 137 31.38 -14.10 -10.37
C ASP A 137 31.59 -12.80 -9.58
N LEU A 138 32.05 -12.95 -8.33
CA LEU A 138 32.27 -11.82 -7.43
C LEU A 138 33.23 -10.75 -8.02
N PRO A 139 34.38 -11.10 -8.65
CA PRO A 139 35.26 -10.11 -9.27
C PRO A 139 34.56 -9.26 -10.34
N THR A 140 33.81 -9.88 -11.26
CA THR A 140 33.09 -9.16 -12.31
C THR A 140 32.00 -8.26 -11.72
N LEU A 141 31.29 -8.72 -10.68
CA LEU A 141 30.29 -7.93 -9.99
C LEU A 141 30.90 -6.70 -9.28
N LEU A 142 32.12 -6.80 -8.76
CA LEU A 142 32.82 -5.66 -8.16
C LEU A 142 33.20 -4.61 -9.22
N GLU A 143 33.66 -5.04 -10.39
CA GLU A 143 33.96 -4.15 -11.51
C GLU A 143 32.70 -3.45 -12.05
N GLU A 144 31.59 -4.19 -12.22
CA GLU A 144 30.29 -3.59 -12.58
C GLU A 144 29.82 -2.60 -11.51
N GLY A 145 29.95 -2.95 -10.23
CA GLY A 145 29.58 -2.08 -9.13
C GLY A 145 30.36 -0.76 -9.13
N ALA A 146 31.66 -0.81 -9.44
CA ALA A 146 32.48 0.39 -9.56
C ALA A 146 32.02 1.29 -10.72
N LYS A 147 31.74 0.70 -11.89
CA LYS A 147 31.20 1.45 -13.06
C LYS A 147 29.87 2.12 -12.74
N ILE A 148 28.94 1.38 -12.13
CA ILE A 148 27.64 1.92 -11.71
C ILE A 148 27.83 3.07 -10.72
N PHE A 149 28.77 2.96 -9.80
CA PHE A 149 29.05 4.02 -8.83
C PHE A 149 29.60 5.29 -9.50
N GLU A 150 30.47 5.16 -10.49
CA GLU A 150 30.97 6.29 -11.28
C GLU A 150 29.88 6.95 -12.13
N GLU A 151 28.92 6.17 -12.63
CA GLU A 151 27.78 6.69 -13.41
C GLU A 151 26.68 7.31 -12.54
N LEU A 152 26.65 7.00 -11.24
CA LEU A 152 25.62 7.48 -10.32
C LEU A 152 25.86 8.95 -9.93
N HIS A 153 25.29 9.85 -10.73
CA HIS A 153 25.32 11.29 -10.45
C HIS A 153 24.02 11.71 -9.75
N LEU A 154 24.15 12.26 -8.54
CA LEU A 154 23.04 12.85 -7.79
C LEU A 154 23.12 14.37 -7.84
N THR A 155 22.03 15.02 -8.19
CA THR A 155 21.95 16.49 -8.12
C THR A 155 21.63 16.94 -6.71
N LEU A 156 22.03 18.17 -6.34
CA LEU A 156 21.68 18.74 -5.05
C LEU A 156 20.15 18.84 -4.87
N GLU A 157 19.43 19.17 -5.95
CA GLU A 157 17.97 19.24 -5.97
C GLU A 157 17.34 17.88 -5.66
N GLN A 158 17.85 16.80 -6.26
CA GLN A 158 17.43 15.43 -5.94
C GLN A 158 17.68 15.08 -4.47
N CYS A 159 18.85 15.45 -3.92
CA CYS A 159 19.16 15.22 -2.51
C CYS A 159 18.20 15.97 -1.57
N MET A 160 17.93 17.25 -1.86
CA MET A 160 16.99 18.06 -1.09
C MET A 160 15.57 17.51 -1.18
N LEU A 161 15.16 17.04 -2.36
CA LEU A 161 13.84 16.47 -2.56
C LEU A 161 13.66 15.15 -1.81
N VAL A 162 14.68 14.28 -1.82
CA VAL A 162 14.66 13.04 -1.03
C VAL A 162 14.58 13.37 0.46
N GLU A 163 15.36 14.34 0.95
CA GLU A 163 15.28 14.78 2.35
C GLU A 163 13.85 15.24 2.67
N GLU A 164 13.29 16.15 1.89
CA GLU A 164 11.95 16.69 2.12
C GLU A 164 10.89 15.59 2.16
N LYS A 165 10.89 14.66 1.19
CA LYS A 165 9.91 13.57 1.09
C LYS A 165 10.08 12.48 2.15
N THR A 166 11.19 12.51 2.87
CA THR A 166 11.52 11.48 3.86
C THR A 166 11.64 12.04 5.28
N ARG A 167 11.26 13.31 5.52
CA ARG A 167 11.19 13.96 6.86
C ARG A 167 10.31 13.23 7.86
N GLU A 168 9.27 12.54 7.41
CA GLU A 168 8.41 11.72 8.28
C GLU A 168 9.05 10.36 8.63
N GLN A 169 10.28 10.11 8.16
CA GLN A 169 11.10 8.94 8.43
C GLN A 169 10.30 7.65 8.29
N ARG A 170 10.14 6.87 9.37
CA ARG A 170 9.44 5.58 9.38
C ARG A 170 7.96 5.63 8.95
N LYS A 171 7.32 6.81 8.94
CA LYS A 171 5.94 6.96 8.46
C LYS A 171 5.90 7.12 6.93
N SER A 172 7.01 7.56 6.32
CA SER A 172 7.14 7.73 4.88
C SER A 172 7.54 6.42 4.19
N ARG A 173 6.80 6.05 3.15
CA ARG A 173 7.19 4.94 2.27
C ARG A 173 8.52 5.23 1.56
N TRP A 174 8.71 6.47 1.12
CA TRP A 174 9.94 6.90 0.42
C TRP A 174 11.19 6.71 1.28
N TRP A 175 11.08 6.89 2.60
CA TRP A 175 12.20 6.65 3.51
C TRP A 175 12.67 5.20 3.45
N PHE A 176 11.76 4.23 3.39
CA PHE A 176 12.13 2.82 3.23
C PHE A 176 12.70 2.53 1.84
N ASP A 177 12.07 3.05 0.79
CA ASP A 177 12.46 2.79 -0.59
C ASP A 177 13.87 3.34 -0.88
N HIS A 178 14.19 4.57 -0.42
CA HIS A 178 15.54 5.16 -0.60
C HIS A 178 16.60 4.58 0.32
N ARG A 179 16.24 3.94 1.45
CA ARG A 179 17.19 3.26 2.35
C ARG A 179 17.51 1.83 1.91
N ALA A 180 16.67 1.23 1.07
CA ALA A 180 16.87 -0.13 0.60
C ALA A 180 18.20 -0.23 -0.17
N GLY A 181 19.04 -1.18 0.24
CA GLY A 181 20.36 -1.39 -0.35
C GLY A 181 21.46 -0.46 0.19
N ARG A 182 21.17 0.43 1.15
CA ARG A 182 22.16 1.35 1.74
C ARG A 182 22.60 0.92 3.14
N VAL A 183 23.90 1.04 3.41
CA VAL A 183 24.43 0.91 4.78
C VAL A 183 24.13 2.21 5.53
N THR A 184 23.13 2.18 6.39
CA THR A 184 22.70 3.33 7.21
C THR A 184 23.42 3.35 8.55
N ALA A 185 23.39 4.47 9.28
CA ALA A 185 24.04 4.58 10.60
C ALA A 185 23.66 3.43 11.56
N SER A 186 22.38 3.05 11.59
CA SER A 186 21.86 1.92 12.39
C SER A 186 22.33 0.53 11.93
N ALA A 187 22.92 0.41 10.75
CA ALA A 187 23.47 -0.83 10.20
C ALA A 187 24.99 -0.81 10.08
N PHE A 188 25.62 0.36 10.19
CA PHE A 188 27.05 0.56 9.93
C PHE A 188 27.94 -0.30 10.83
N TYR A 189 27.70 -0.27 12.15
CA TYR A 189 28.47 -1.07 13.09
C TYR A 189 28.39 -2.57 12.78
N GLU A 190 27.19 -3.08 12.53
CA GLU A 190 26.98 -4.49 12.21
C GLU A 190 27.60 -4.86 10.84
N ALA A 191 27.51 -3.97 9.85
CA ALA A 191 28.14 -4.16 8.55
C ALA A 191 29.67 -4.23 8.63
N ALA A 192 30.29 -3.49 9.55
CA ALA A 192 31.73 -3.50 9.76
C ALA A 192 32.22 -4.68 10.62
N SER A 193 31.38 -5.23 11.50
CA SER A 193 31.81 -6.18 12.55
C SER A 193 31.25 -7.58 12.44
N THR A 194 30.13 -7.78 11.74
CA THR A 194 29.43 -9.07 11.76
C THR A 194 30.08 -10.11 10.85
N LYS A 195 29.99 -11.36 11.27
CA LYS A 195 30.33 -12.55 10.46
C LYS A 195 29.09 -13.21 9.85
N ASN A 196 27.89 -12.78 10.25
CA ASN A 196 26.61 -13.30 9.78
C ASN A 196 25.96 -12.33 8.78
N PHE A 197 26.24 -12.57 7.50
CA PHE A 197 25.81 -11.70 6.40
C PHE A 197 24.34 -11.85 5.97
N PRO A 198 23.72 -13.05 5.92
CA PRO A 198 22.38 -13.21 5.35
C PRO A 198 21.27 -12.40 6.04
N SER A 199 21.24 -12.36 7.37
CA SER A 199 20.23 -11.59 8.11
C SER A 199 20.42 -10.07 7.94
N LEU A 200 21.68 -9.63 7.97
CA LEU A 200 22.04 -8.22 7.79
C LEU A 200 21.70 -7.75 6.37
N ILE A 201 22.07 -8.52 5.35
CA ILE A 201 21.77 -8.20 3.95
C ILE A 201 20.24 -8.10 3.75
N LYS A 202 19.46 -9.04 4.29
CA LYS A 202 18.00 -8.95 4.23
C LYS A 202 17.45 -7.68 4.87
N ARG A 203 18.01 -7.25 6.00
CA ARG A 203 17.61 -6.01 6.69
C ARG A 203 17.96 -4.75 5.88
N ILE A 204 19.14 -4.73 5.25
CA ILE A 204 19.59 -3.62 4.41
C ILE A 204 18.78 -3.54 3.10
N CYS A 205 18.58 -4.67 2.42
CA CYS A 205 17.87 -4.71 1.13
C CYS A 205 16.35 -4.60 1.27
N TYR A 206 15.77 -5.03 2.39
CA TYR A 206 14.32 -5.06 2.62
C TYR A 206 13.94 -4.37 3.94
N PRO A 207 14.17 -3.04 4.08
CA PRO A 207 13.97 -2.33 5.34
C PRO A 207 12.49 -2.26 5.76
N ARG A 208 11.55 -2.41 4.81
CA ARG A 208 10.11 -2.45 5.10
C ARG A 208 9.65 -3.78 5.69
N SER A 209 10.27 -4.88 5.27
CA SER A 209 9.92 -6.24 5.71
C SER A 209 10.66 -6.63 6.99
N SER A 210 11.76 -5.96 7.30
CA SER A 210 12.60 -6.20 8.49
C SER A 210 12.19 -5.32 9.68
N HIS A 211 10.90 -5.28 9.99
CA HIS A 211 10.39 -4.48 11.09
C HIS A 211 10.79 -5.07 12.45
N PHE A 212 11.65 -4.36 13.20
CA PHE A 212 12.01 -4.71 14.57
C PHE A 212 11.11 -3.94 15.54
N SER A 213 10.40 -4.67 16.42
CA SER A 213 9.54 -4.06 17.44
C SER A 213 9.73 -4.79 18.77
N THR A 214 10.20 -4.06 19.77
CA THR A 214 10.25 -4.48 21.18
C THR A 214 9.48 -3.47 22.02
N GLU A 215 9.17 -3.80 23.27
CA GLU A 215 8.55 -2.84 24.21
C GLU A 215 9.39 -1.56 24.33
N ALA A 216 10.72 -1.70 24.47
CA ALA A 216 11.64 -0.57 24.54
C ALA A 216 11.62 0.27 23.25
N THR A 217 11.65 -0.36 22.07
CA THR A 217 11.58 0.35 20.79
C THR A 217 10.24 1.07 20.63
N ARG A 218 9.12 0.44 21.04
CA ARG A 218 7.79 1.04 20.95
C ARG A 218 7.63 2.23 21.89
N TRP A 219 8.14 2.09 23.12
CA TRP A 219 8.16 3.19 24.08
C TRP A 219 9.00 4.35 23.55
N GLY A 220 10.20 4.09 23.01
CA GLY A 220 11.03 5.12 22.40
C GLY A 220 10.30 5.86 21.28
N LEU A 221 9.66 5.13 20.37
CA LEU A 221 8.88 5.70 19.27
C LEU A 221 7.67 6.56 19.71
N GLN A 222 7.06 6.23 20.86
CA GLN A 222 5.92 6.98 21.39
C GLN A 222 6.35 8.25 22.13
N ASN A 223 7.53 8.23 22.75
CA ASN A 223 8.02 9.33 23.60
C ASN A 223 9.05 10.22 22.91
N GLU A 224 9.46 9.90 21.68
CA GLU A 224 10.49 10.66 20.95
C GLU A 224 10.12 12.14 20.79
N ASP A 225 8.86 12.42 20.45
CA ASP A 225 8.37 13.80 20.28
C ASP A 225 8.38 14.56 21.62
N THR A 226 7.95 13.90 22.71
CA THR A 226 8.00 14.47 24.07
C THR A 226 9.43 14.74 24.54
N ALA A 227 10.36 13.83 24.24
CA ALA A 227 11.77 14.01 24.54
C ALA A 227 12.36 15.20 23.75
N ARG A 228 12.00 15.34 22.47
CA ARG A 228 12.40 16.46 21.62
C ARG A 228 11.92 17.80 22.15
N GLU A 229 10.65 17.89 22.55
CA GLU A 229 10.07 19.10 23.14
C GLU A 229 10.74 19.47 24.47
N SER A 230 11.01 18.46 25.31
CA SER A 230 11.67 18.67 26.60
C SER A 230 13.10 19.18 26.42
N TYR A 231 13.83 18.62 25.44
CA TYR A 231 15.16 19.09 25.07
C TYR A 231 15.13 20.51 24.50
N TRP A 232 14.15 20.84 23.66
CA TRP A 232 13.99 22.19 23.13
C TRP A 232 13.79 23.23 24.24
N LYS A 233 12.88 22.96 25.18
CA LYS A 233 12.62 23.84 26.34
C LYS A 233 13.86 24.05 27.21
N ALA A 234 14.70 23.02 27.37
CA ALA A 234 15.92 23.14 28.16
C ALA A 234 17.01 23.97 27.47
N MET A 235 17.05 23.95 26.13
CA MET A 235 18.13 24.56 25.33
C MET A 235 17.79 25.96 24.82
N GLN A 236 16.51 26.31 24.67
CA GLN A 236 16.08 27.62 24.16
C GLN A 236 16.64 28.80 24.97
N ASP A 237 16.78 28.64 26.30
CA ASP A 237 17.23 29.71 27.19
C ASP A 237 18.76 29.83 27.22
N LEU A 238 19.47 28.82 26.72
CA LEU A 238 20.94 28.73 26.70
C LEU A 238 21.55 29.16 25.35
N HIS A 239 20.73 29.22 24.30
CA HIS A 239 21.20 29.41 22.92
C HIS A 239 20.34 30.45 22.17
N ILE A 240 20.99 31.38 21.48
CA ILE A 240 20.33 32.35 20.59
C ILE A 240 19.96 31.63 19.29
N ASP A 241 18.74 31.83 18.79
CA ASP A 241 18.20 31.24 17.54
C ASP A 241 18.23 29.69 17.48
N PHE A 242 17.91 29.05 18.62
CA PHE A 242 17.89 27.59 18.70
C PHE A 242 16.63 26.97 18.06
N HIS A 243 16.84 26.18 17.01
CA HIS A 243 15.78 25.48 16.29
C HIS A 243 16.02 23.97 16.25
N ILE A 244 14.95 23.21 16.44
CA ILE A 244 14.93 21.77 16.20
C ILE A 244 13.88 21.49 15.14
N THR A 245 14.31 20.88 14.04
CA THR A 245 13.43 20.52 12.92
C THR A 245 13.51 19.03 12.64
N ALA A 246 12.44 18.46 12.10
CA ALA A 246 12.49 17.11 11.54
C ALA A 246 13.45 17.09 10.35
N SER A 247 14.23 16.00 10.24
CA SER A 247 15.12 15.75 9.12
C SER A 247 14.77 14.43 8.43
N GLY A 248 14.82 14.47 7.11
CA GLY A 248 14.74 13.30 6.25
C GLY A 248 16.10 12.69 5.96
N GLY A 249 16.07 11.65 5.14
CA GLY A 249 17.24 10.87 4.77
C GLY A 249 17.90 11.55 3.60
N GLN A 250 19.21 11.67 3.65
CA GLN A 250 19.98 12.13 2.50
C GLN A 250 20.48 10.89 1.72
N PRO A 251 20.34 10.89 0.38
CA PRO A 251 20.81 9.82 -0.48
C PRO A 251 22.34 9.83 -0.63
#